data_AF-A0A6A0A1B6-F1
#
_entry.id   AF-A0A6A0A1B6-F1
#
_cell.length_a   1.000
_cell.length_b   1.000
_cell.length_c   1.000
_cell.angle_alpha   90.00
_cell.angle_beta   90.00
_cell.angle_gamma   90.00
#
_symmetry.space_group_name_H-M   'P 1'
#
loop_
_entity.id
_entity.type
_entity.pdbx_description
1 polymer ?
#
loop_
_entity_poly.entity_id
_entity_poly.type
_entity_poly.pdbx_seq_one_letter_code
_entity_poly.pdbx_strand_id
1 'polypeptide(L)'
;MSTFLDSLKYDKDGLVAVVAQVREEAGELCQSLEQQEGRERSASEMADLLYHAMVLLNVQGVSLEEVMRVLRQRFATSGLEEKASRKPK
;
A
#
# COMPACT_ATOMS: atom_id res chain seq x y z
N MET A 1 18.07 8.77 -8.20
CA MET A 1 16.74 8.44 -7.63
C MET A 1 15.88 9.68 -7.39
N SER A 2 16.39 10.75 -6.73
CA SER A 2 15.63 12.01 -6.51
C SER A 2 15.08 12.63 -7.79
N THR A 3 15.91 12.78 -8.83
CA THR A 3 15.54 13.47 -10.07
C THR A 3 14.42 12.80 -10.87
N PHE A 4 14.33 11.46 -10.82
CA PHE A 4 13.29 10.70 -11.52
C PHE A 4 11.93 10.84 -10.82
N LEU A 5 11.94 10.79 -9.49
CA LEU A 5 10.74 10.97 -8.66
C LEU A 5 10.24 12.41 -8.73
N ASP A 6 11.15 13.39 -8.76
CA ASP A 6 10.80 14.80 -8.95
C ASP A 6 10.12 15.02 -10.33
N SER A 7 10.56 14.32 -11.38
CA SER A 7 9.91 14.39 -12.70
C SER A 7 8.49 13.80 -12.69
N LEU A 8 8.27 12.69 -11.99
CA LEU A 8 6.94 12.07 -11.86
C LEU A 8 5.95 12.93 -11.07
N LYS A 9 6.43 13.76 -10.15
CA LYS A 9 5.60 14.65 -9.33
C LYS A 9 4.97 15.80 -10.12
N TYR A 10 5.62 16.27 -11.19
CA TYR A 10 5.16 17.43 -11.98
C TYR A 10 4.49 17.05 -13.30
N ASP A 11 4.54 15.78 -13.70
CA ASP A 11 3.92 15.29 -14.91
C ASP A 11 2.54 14.67 -14.61
N LYS A 12 1.49 15.19 -15.26
CA LYS A 12 0.15 14.60 -15.20
C LYS A 12 0.17 13.16 -15.71
N ASP A 13 1.07 12.85 -16.65
CA ASP A 13 1.25 11.52 -17.21
C ASP A 13 1.94 10.59 -16.19
N GLY A 14 2.79 11.13 -15.32
CA GLY A 14 3.45 10.40 -14.24
C GLY A 14 2.48 9.87 -13.18
N LEU A 15 1.50 10.69 -12.77
CA LEU A 15 0.45 10.24 -11.85
C LEU A 15 -0.46 9.18 -12.49
N VAL A 16 -0.86 9.38 -13.75
CA VAL A 16 -1.69 8.42 -14.49
C VAL A 16 -0.97 7.07 -14.61
N ALA A 17 0.33 7.08 -14.94
CA ALA A 17 1.13 5.87 -15.05
C ALA A 17 1.27 5.13 -13.71
N VAL A 18 1.58 5.84 -12.62
CA VAL A 18 1.72 5.20 -11.29
C VAL A 18 0.38 4.63 -10.80
N VAL A 19 -0.73 5.31 -11.04
CA VAL A 19 -2.07 4.80 -10.71
C VAL A 19 -2.42 3.56 -11.54
N ALA A 20 -2.05 3.53 -12.83
CA ALA A 20 -2.26 2.36 -13.66
C ALA A 20 -1.49 1.15 -13.12
N GLN A 21 -0.23 1.34 -12.74
CA GLN A 21 0.60 0.26 -12.16
C GLN A 21 0.04 -0.24 -10.82
N VAL A 22 -0.35 0.64 -9.89
CA VAL A 22 -1.00 0.20 -8.64
C VAL A 22 -2.24 -0.66 -8.91
N ARG A 23 -3.03 -0.34 -9.94
CA ARG A 23 -4.21 -1.13 -10.32
C ARG A 23 -3.82 -2.47 -10.94
N GLU A 24 -2.79 -2.49 -11.78
CA GLU A 24 -2.25 -3.69 -12.42
C GLU A 24 -1.73 -4.67 -11.38
N GLU A 25 -0.83 -4.23 -10.49
CA GLU A 25 -0.25 -5.09 -9.44
C GLU A 25 -1.31 -5.60 -8.45
N ALA A 26 -2.31 -4.78 -8.12
CA ALA A 26 -3.43 -5.24 -7.31
C ALA A 26 -4.26 -6.33 -8.03
N GLY A 27 -4.39 -6.22 -9.35
CA GLY A 27 -5.02 -7.22 -10.20
C GLY A 27 -4.21 -8.51 -10.26
N GLU A 28 -2.89 -8.42 -10.49
CA GLU A 28 -1.99 -9.58 -10.55
C GLU A 28 -1.95 -10.31 -9.20
N LEU A 29 -1.88 -9.59 -8.08
CA LEU A 29 -1.97 -10.20 -6.74
C LEU A 29 -3.28 -10.95 -6.52
N CYS A 30 -4.42 -10.37 -6.90
CA CYS A 30 -5.71 -11.05 -6.82
C CYS A 30 -5.73 -12.30 -7.70
N GLN A 31 -5.25 -12.17 -8.94
CA GLN A 31 -5.18 -13.25 -9.90
C GLN A 31 -4.30 -14.41 -9.40
N SER A 32 -3.12 -14.11 -8.83
CA SER A 32 -2.21 -15.13 -8.32
C SER A 32 -2.82 -15.94 -7.18
N LEU A 33 -3.65 -15.29 -6.35
CA LEU A 33 -4.40 -15.93 -5.26
C LEU A 33 -5.57 -16.77 -5.79
N GLU A 34 -6.36 -16.23 -6.72
CA GLU A 34 -7.49 -16.92 -7.34
C GLU A 34 -7.05 -18.18 -8.11
N GLN A 35 -5.93 -18.09 -8.82
CA GLN A 35 -5.36 -19.18 -9.61
C GLN A 35 -4.46 -20.12 -8.81
N GLN A 36 -4.23 -19.84 -7.53
CA GLN A 36 -3.39 -20.65 -6.64
C GLN A 36 -1.96 -20.84 -7.20
N GLU A 37 -1.40 -19.80 -7.80
CA GLU A 37 -0.05 -19.81 -8.41
C GLU A 37 1.07 -19.99 -7.38
N GLY A 38 0.73 -19.92 -6.10
CA GLY A 38 1.61 -20.24 -5.00
C GLY A 38 2.14 -19.03 -4.25
N ARG A 39 2.84 -19.33 -3.15
CA ARG A 39 3.30 -18.33 -2.19
C ARG A 39 4.36 -17.39 -2.78
N GLU A 40 5.23 -17.89 -3.65
CA GLU A 40 6.31 -17.10 -4.24
C GLU A 40 5.77 -16.03 -5.19
N ARG A 41 4.86 -16.41 -6.10
CA ARG A 41 4.20 -15.47 -7.00
C ARG A 41 3.39 -14.42 -6.23
N SER A 42 2.57 -14.83 -5.26
CA SER A 42 1.81 -13.90 -4.41
C SER A 42 2.70 -12.93 -3.62
N ALA A 43 3.90 -13.38 -3.21
CA ALA A 43 4.85 -12.51 -2.53
C ALA A 43 5.52 -11.51 -3.48
N SER A 44 5.76 -11.90 -4.74
CA SER A 44 6.25 -11.01 -5.80
C SER A 44 5.24 -9.89 -6.08
N GLU A 45 3.98 -10.25 -6.38
CA GLU A 45 2.93 -9.25 -6.69
C GLU A 45 2.65 -8.30 -5.53
N MET A 46 2.70 -8.82 -4.29
CA MET A 46 2.58 -7.97 -3.11
C MET A 46 3.76 -7.00 -2.99
N ALA A 47 4.98 -7.42 -3.34
CA ALA A 47 6.14 -6.55 -3.31
C ALA A 47 6.02 -5.42 -4.35
N ASP A 48 5.57 -5.75 -5.56
CA ASP A 48 5.36 -4.77 -6.64
C ASP A 48 4.23 -3.80 -6.29
N LEU A 49 3.11 -4.30 -5.76
CA LEU A 49 2.02 -3.46 -5.25
C LEU A 49 2.50 -2.48 -4.16
N LEU A 50 3.28 -2.96 -3.19
CA LEU A 50 3.82 -2.10 -2.13
C LEU A 50 4.81 -1.07 -2.68
N TYR A 51 5.65 -1.45 -3.65
CA TYR A 51 6.56 -0.53 -4.32
C TYR A 51 5.81 0.60 -5.01
N HIS A 52 4.83 0.28 -5.86
CA HIS A 52 4.05 1.27 -6.59
C HIS A 52 3.17 2.12 -5.66
N ALA A 53 2.68 1.56 -4.55
CA ALA A 53 1.99 2.32 -3.51
C ALA A 53 2.91 3.36 -2.86
N MET A 54 4.16 3.00 -2.53
CA MET A 54 5.13 3.96 -1.97
C MET A 54 5.52 5.07 -2.96
N VAL A 55 5.66 4.73 -4.25
CA VAL A 55 5.89 5.72 -5.31
C VAL A 55 4.69 6.66 -5.42
N LEU A 56 3.46 6.14 -5.37
CA LEU A 56 2.24 6.95 -5.40
C LEU A 56 2.16 7.93 -4.23
N LEU A 57 2.50 7.48 -3.01
CA LEU A 57 2.56 8.35 -1.83
C LEU A 57 3.54 9.51 -2.05
N ASN A 58 4.72 9.22 -2.60
CA ASN A 58 5.72 10.25 -2.90
C ASN A 58 5.22 11.27 -3.93
N VAL A 59 4.58 10.81 -5.01
CA VAL A 59 3.97 11.67 -6.04
C VAL A 59 2.88 12.56 -5.43
N GLN A 60 2.05 12.02 -4.54
CA GLN A 60 1.00 12.78 -3.84
C GLN A 60 1.55 13.69 -2.73
N GLY A 61 2.86 13.62 -2.43
CA GLY A 61 3.45 14.35 -1.32
C GLY A 61 2.98 13.88 0.06
N VAL A 62 2.47 12.64 0.15
CA VAL A 62 2.04 12.01 1.41
C VAL A 62 3.22 11.23 1.99
N SER A 63 3.55 11.50 3.25
CA SER A 63 4.60 10.75 3.94
C SER A 63 4.09 9.37 4.40
N LEU A 64 5.00 8.40 4.50
CA LEU A 64 4.68 7.10 5.10
C LEU A 64 4.21 7.24 6.56
N GLU A 65 4.72 8.24 7.28
CA GLU A 65 4.30 8.52 8.66
C GLU A 65 2.81 8.89 8.75
N GLU A 66 2.31 9.68 7.79
CA GLU A 66 0.88 10.03 7.71
C GLU A 66 0.01 8.80 7.48
N VAL A 67 0.44 7.90 6.57
CA VAL A 67 -0.26 6.62 6.35
C VAL A 67 -0.25 5.77 7.62
N MET A 68 0.91 5.66 8.28
CA MET A 68 1.03 4.92 9.53
C MET A 68 0.17 5.53 10.65
N ARG A 69 -0.02 6.85 10.68
CA ARG A 69 -0.95 7.50 11.63
C ARG A 69 -2.40 7.08 11.36
N VAL A 70 -2.83 7.03 10.10
CA VAL A 70 -4.16 6.54 9.72
C VAL A 70 -4.33 5.06 10.10
N LEU A 71 -3.33 4.22 9.83
CA LEU A 71 -3.35 2.81 10.21
C LEU A 71 -3.42 2.64 11.73
N ARG A 72 -2.62 3.41 12.50
CA ARG A 72 -2.69 3.41 13.97
C ARG A 72 -4.06 3.77 14.49
N GLN A 73 -4.76 4.73 13.89
CA GLN A 73 -6.13 5.06 14.28
C GLN A 73 -7.08 3.87 14.04
N ARG A 74 -6.95 3.17 12.91
CA ARG A 74 -7.74 1.96 12.62
C ARG A 74 -7.51 0.85 13.64
N PHE A 75 -6.26 0.63 14.06
CA PHE A 75 -5.90 -0.41 15.05
C PHE A 75 -6.11 0.02 16.51
N ALA A 76 -6.07 1.32 16.80
CA ALA A 76 -6.34 1.84 18.15
C ALA A 76 -7.80 1.64 18.56
N THR A 77 -8.73 1.74 17.59
CA THR A 77 -10.14 1.41 17.82
C THR A 77 -10.31 -0.06 18.21
N SER A 78 -9.64 -1.00 17.53
CA SER A 78 -9.77 -2.43 17.85
C SER A 78 -9.09 -2.83 19.17
N GLY A 79 -7.95 -2.23 19.51
CA GLY A 79 -7.17 -2.60 20.70
C GLY A 79 -7.71 -2.07 22.04
N LEU A 80 -8.47 -0.97 22.03
CA LEU A 80 -9.12 -0.43 23.24
C LEU A 80 -10.38 -1.23 23.60
N GLU A 81 -11.20 -1.58 22.62
CA GLU A 81 -12.38 -2.44 22.81
C GLU A 81 -11.97 -3.84 23.28
N GLU A 82 -10.88 -4.39 22.73
CA GLU A 82 -10.34 -5.70 23.12
C GLU A 82 -9.72 -5.70 24.53
N LYS A 83 -9.12 -4.60 24.98
CA LYS A 83 -8.65 -4.46 26.37
C LYS A 83 -9.81 -4.24 27.35
N ALA A 84 -10.84 -3.51 26.93
CA ALA A 84 -12.03 -3.24 27.76
C ALA A 84 -12.93 -4.48 27.95
N SER A 85 -12.90 -5.45 27.03
CA SER A 85 -13.67 -6.70 27.14
C SER A 85 -13.02 -7.78 28.02
N ARG A 86 -11.78 -7.56 28.49
CA ARG A 86 -11.11 -8.49 29.40
C ARG A 86 -11.73 -8.39 30.79
N LYS A 87 -12.49 -9.42 31.20
CA LYS A 87 -12.86 -9.59 32.62
C LYS A 87 -11.59 -9.80 33.44
N PRO A 88 -11.43 -9.12 34.60
CA PRO A 88 -10.35 -9.44 35.53
C PRO A 88 -10.50 -10.89 36.00
N LYS A 89 -9.38 -11.61 36.01
CA LYS A 89 -9.29 -12.95 36.57
C LYS A 89 -9.01 -12.87 38.07
#